data_AF-A0A8H8REL5-F1
#
_entry.id   AF-A0A8H8REL5-F1
#
_cell.length_a   1.000
_cell.length_b   1.000
_cell.length_c   1.000
_cell.angle_alpha   90.00
_cell.angle_beta   90.00
_cell.angle_gamma   90.00
#
_symmetry.space_group_name_H-M   'P 1'
#
loop_
_entity.id
_entity.type
_entity.pdbx_description
1 polymer ?
#
loop_
_entity_poly.entity_id
_entity_poly.type
_entity_poly.pdbx_seq_one_letter_code
_entity_poly.pdbx_strand_id
1 'polypeptide(L)'
;MITGIAHVNILVPPGTLEQTEEFYAGTLGFTSITVPERQKGTLKWFDIVPGGQQIHVAFGTNELKSSRHPCFKVESPDALLKLQTRIYEHFESGKQAAPLEADKPGESSGEFVFLCFWGTFLKSGVGFAVLTDGTGAVGVEYPSRFFARDYAGNRLEFSL
;
A
#
# COMPACT_ATOMS: atom_id res chain seq x y z
N MET A 1 0.02 21.54 23.23
CA MET A 1 0.82 21.68 21.98
C MET A 1 0.82 20.34 21.25
N ILE A 2 0.73 20.33 19.91
CA ILE A 2 0.60 19.12 19.07
C ILE A 2 2.00 18.58 18.71
N THR A 3 2.22 17.26 18.81
CA THR A 3 3.54 16.61 18.60
C THR A 3 3.63 15.71 17.37
N GLY A 4 2.51 15.39 16.71
CA GLY A 4 2.50 14.54 15.53
C GLY A 4 1.10 14.05 15.17
N ILE A 5 1.01 13.26 14.09
CA ILE A 5 -0.20 12.52 13.74
C ILE A 5 -0.25 11.28 14.63
N ALA A 6 -1.29 11.17 15.46
CA ALA A 6 -1.51 9.99 16.30
C ALA A 6 -2.10 8.83 15.47
N HIS A 7 -3.11 9.13 14.66
CA HIS A 7 -3.79 8.15 13.83
C HIS A 7 -4.48 8.79 12.64
N VAL A 8 -4.81 7.95 11.66
CA VAL A 8 -5.75 8.25 10.58
C VAL A 8 -6.92 7.27 10.66
N ASN A 9 -8.09 7.67 10.18
CA ASN A 9 -9.26 6.80 10.09
C ASN A 9 -9.60 6.50 8.63
N ILE A 10 -9.78 5.22 8.33
CA ILE A 10 -10.21 4.70 7.02
C ILE A 10 -11.62 4.12 7.14
N LEU A 11 -12.41 4.26 6.07
CA LEU A 11 -13.78 3.76 6.02
C LEU A 11 -13.88 2.51 5.15
N VAL A 12 -14.64 1.52 5.63
CA VAL A 12 -14.96 0.30 4.89
C VAL A 12 -16.48 0.08 4.85
N PRO A 13 -17.02 -0.63 3.85
CA PRO A 13 -18.44 -0.92 3.78
C PRO A 13 -18.97 -1.64 5.03
N PRO A 14 -20.23 -1.38 5.45
CA PRO A 14 -20.87 -2.12 6.53
C PRO A 14 -20.78 -3.64 6.34
N GLY A 15 -20.48 -4.37 7.41
CA GLY A 15 -20.33 -5.82 7.39
C GLY A 15 -18.98 -6.33 6.88
N THR A 16 -18.02 -5.43 6.59
CA THR A 16 -16.70 -5.82 6.07
C THR A 16 -15.52 -5.58 7.03
N LEU A 17 -15.77 -5.53 8.34
CA LEU A 17 -14.69 -5.38 9.33
C LEU A 17 -13.86 -6.66 9.51
N GLU A 18 -14.39 -7.83 9.19
CA GLU A 18 -13.68 -9.11 9.36
C GLU A 18 -12.51 -9.23 8.38
N GLN A 19 -12.64 -8.63 7.19
CA GLN A 19 -11.58 -8.56 6.18
C GLN A 19 -10.39 -7.70 6.65
N THR A 20 -10.57 -6.84 7.67
CA THR A 20 -9.48 -5.99 8.17
C THR A 20 -8.33 -6.81 8.75
N GLU A 21 -8.60 -7.91 9.43
CA GLU A 21 -7.54 -8.74 10.04
C GLU A 21 -6.69 -9.41 8.97
N GLU A 22 -7.33 -9.93 7.91
CA GLU A 22 -6.60 -10.54 6.80
C GLU A 22 -5.77 -9.50 6.04
N PHE A 23 -6.34 -8.34 5.72
CA PHE A 23 -5.64 -7.32 4.94
C PHE A 23 -4.64 -6.49 5.76
N TYR A 24 -5.08 -5.81 6.81
CA TYR A 24 -4.23 -4.88 7.57
C TYR A 24 -3.22 -5.61 8.46
N ALA A 25 -3.63 -6.65 9.19
CA ALA A 25 -2.68 -7.42 10.01
C ALA A 25 -1.93 -8.48 9.20
N GLY A 26 -2.63 -9.28 8.39
CA GLY A 26 -2.00 -10.33 7.58
C GLY A 26 -1.14 -9.80 6.44
N THR A 27 -1.71 -9.00 5.55
CA THR A 27 -1.05 -8.54 4.32
C THR A 27 -0.17 -7.30 4.50
N LEU A 28 -0.54 -6.34 5.36
CA LEU A 28 0.32 -5.18 5.64
C LEU A 28 1.28 -5.43 6.81
N GLY A 29 0.96 -6.35 7.71
CA GLY A 29 1.79 -6.65 8.89
C GLY A 29 1.57 -5.69 10.06
N PHE A 30 0.47 -4.94 10.09
CA PHE A 30 0.12 -4.10 11.22
C PHE A 30 -0.28 -4.96 12.43
N THR A 31 -0.19 -4.39 13.63
CA THR A 31 -0.55 -5.11 14.86
C THR A 31 -1.97 -4.75 15.27
N SER A 32 -2.89 -5.72 15.25
CA SER A 32 -4.26 -5.54 15.74
C SER A 32 -4.25 -5.26 17.25
N ILE A 33 -4.93 -4.20 17.67
CA ILE A 33 -5.03 -3.81 19.08
C ILE A 33 -6.48 -3.75 19.52
N THR A 34 -6.71 -3.98 20.80
CA THR A 34 -8.06 -4.00 21.37
C THR A 34 -8.68 -2.61 21.35
N VAL A 35 -9.88 -2.51 20.78
CA VAL A 35 -10.73 -1.32 20.92
C VAL A 35 -11.37 -1.27 22.30
N PRO A 36 -11.78 -0.07 22.78
CA PRO A 36 -12.64 0.04 23.96
C PRO A 36 -13.88 -0.87 23.86
N GLU A 37 -14.29 -1.49 24.97
CA GLU A 37 -15.38 -2.48 25.00
C GLU A 37 -16.66 -2.02 24.26
N ARG A 38 -17.02 -0.74 24.39
CA ARG A 38 -18.22 -0.15 23.75
C ARG A 38 -18.13 -0.04 22.23
N GLN A 39 -16.95 -0.23 21.63
CA GLN A 39 -16.67 -0.05 20.21
C GLN A 39 -16.39 -1.39 19.50
N LYS A 40 -16.54 -2.52 20.20
CA LYS A 40 -16.40 -3.84 19.60
C LYS A 40 -17.42 -4.05 18.49
N GLY A 41 -16.96 -4.56 17.36
CA GLY A 41 -17.79 -4.86 16.19
C GLY A 41 -18.15 -3.65 15.31
N THR A 42 -17.75 -2.43 15.68
CA THR A 42 -17.98 -1.22 14.87
C THR A 42 -16.68 -0.57 14.39
N LEU A 43 -15.57 -0.86 15.06
CA LEU A 43 -14.24 -0.32 14.79
C LEU A 43 -13.18 -1.42 14.95
N LYS A 44 -12.08 -1.25 14.21
CA LYS A 44 -10.84 -2.02 14.36
C LYS A 44 -9.65 -1.06 14.40
N TRP A 45 -8.72 -1.28 15.31
CA TRP A 45 -7.54 -0.44 15.48
C TRP A 45 -6.29 -1.27 15.22
N PHE A 46 -5.33 -0.69 14.50
CA PHE A 46 -4.05 -1.32 14.24
C PHE A 46 -2.92 -0.33 14.50
N ASP A 47 -1.87 -0.80 15.17
CA ASP A 47 -0.58 -0.12 15.24
C ASP A 47 0.18 -0.36 13.93
N ILE A 48 0.59 0.72 13.26
CA ILE A 48 1.45 0.66 12.05
C ILE A 48 2.84 0.15 12.44
N VAL A 49 3.34 0.65 13.57
CA VAL A 49 4.53 0.18 14.29
C VAL A 49 4.10 0.00 15.75
N PRO A 50 4.53 -1.04 16.47
CA PRO A 50 4.11 -1.29 17.85
C PRO A 50 4.26 -0.06 18.75
N GLY A 51 3.16 0.39 19.36
CA GLY A 51 3.13 1.58 20.22
C GLY A 51 3.33 2.91 19.50
N GLY A 52 3.29 2.91 18.17
CA GLY A 52 3.50 4.08 17.30
C GLY A 52 2.20 4.68 16.78
N GLN A 53 2.26 5.13 15.53
CA GLN A 53 1.09 5.67 14.83
C GLN A 53 0.09 4.58 14.50
N GLN A 54 -1.19 4.93 14.48
CA GLN A 54 -2.27 3.96 14.29
C GLN A 54 -3.08 4.21 13.03
N ILE A 55 -3.71 3.15 12.55
CA ILE A 55 -4.81 3.22 11.61
C ILE A 55 -6.07 2.70 12.29
N HIS A 56 -7.14 3.49 12.22
CA HIS A 56 -8.46 3.09 12.67
C HIS A 56 -9.29 2.75 11.44
N VAL A 57 -10.02 1.65 11.49
CA VAL A 57 -10.93 1.22 10.44
C VAL A 57 -12.35 1.23 10.99
N ALA A 58 -13.22 2.02 10.38
CA ALA A 58 -14.61 2.20 10.77
C ALA A 58 -15.54 1.92 9.60
N PHE A 59 -16.81 1.65 9.90
CA PHE A 59 -17.82 1.60 8.83
C PHE A 59 -18.12 2.98 8.26
N GLY A 60 -18.30 3.05 6.94
CA GLY A 60 -18.75 4.26 6.27
C GLY A 60 -18.82 4.13 4.75
N THR A 61 -19.25 5.19 4.09
CA THR A 61 -19.22 5.30 2.63
C THR A 61 -17.83 5.73 2.19
N ASN A 62 -17.23 4.99 1.25
CA ASN A 62 -15.94 5.33 0.67
C ASN A 62 -16.08 5.66 -0.83
N GLU A 63 -15.32 6.65 -1.28
CA GLU A 63 -15.15 6.97 -2.70
C GLU A 63 -14.10 6.01 -3.30
N LEU A 64 -14.56 4.97 -4.01
CA LEU A 64 -13.71 3.85 -4.48
C LEU A 64 -12.48 4.25 -5.33
N LYS A 65 -12.50 5.45 -5.93
CA LYS A 65 -11.41 5.98 -6.77
C LYS A 65 -10.84 7.29 -6.24
N SER A 66 -11.06 7.60 -4.95
CA SER A 66 -10.49 8.79 -4.34
C SER A 66 -8.97 8.80 -4.48
N SER A 67 -8.40 10.00 -4.60
CA SER A 67 -6.96 10.23 -4.57
C SER A 67 -6.44 10.43 -3.15
N ARG A 68 -7.31 10.60 -2.14
CA ARG A 68 -6.95 10.70 -0.72
C ARG A 68 -6.37 9.38 -0.21
N HIS A 69 -5.26 9.44 0.51
CA HIS A 69 -4.59 8.27 1.06
C HIS A 69 -3.68 8.66 2.23
N PRO A 70 -3.48 7.76 3.20
CA PRO A 70 -2.25 7.78 3.99
C PRO A 70 -1.07 7.29 3.13
N CYS A 71 0.11 7.82 3.43
CA CYS A 71 1.37 7.31 2.92
C CYS A 71 2.16 6.69 4.08
N PHE A 72 2.56 5.43 3.93
CA PHE A 72 3.33 4.69 4.92
C PHE A 72 4.79 4.65 4.53
N LYS A 73 5.65 5.04 5.48
CA LYS A 73 7.09 4.96 5.32
C LYS A 73 7.57 3.52 5.47
N VAL A 74 8.41 3.07 4.55
CA VAL A 74 9.01 1.73 4.52
C VAL A 74 10.53 1.86 4.65
N GLU A 75 11.15 0.95 5.40
CA GLU A 75 12.52 1.12 5.90
C GLU A 75 13.62 1.04 4.82
N SER A 76 13.37 0.36 3.71
CA SER A 76 14.37 0.10 2.67
C SER A 76 13.74 -0.31 1.34
N PRO A 77 14.48 -0.19 0.21
CA PRO A 77 14.03 -0.68 -1.09
C PRO A 77 13.64 -2.17 -1.09
N ASP A 78 14.42 -3.03 -0.40
CA ASP A 78 14.13 -4.46 -0.30
C ASP A 78 12.83 -4.73 0.47
N ALA A 79 12.62 -4.01 1.58
CA ALA A 79 11.38 -4.11 2.34
C ALA A 79 10.17 -3.59 1.54
N LEU A 80 10.36 -2.54 0.74
CA LEU A 80 9.33 -1.99 -0.14
C LEU A 80 8.92 -3.01 -1.22
N LEU A 81 9.89 -3.61 -1.91
CA LEU A 81 9.62 -4.65 -2.92
C LEU A 81 8.97 -5.90 -2.30
N LYS A 82 9.42 -6.32 -1.12
CA LYS A 82 8.84 -7.45 -0.40
C LYS A 82 7.38 -7.17 -0.01
N LEU A 83 7.08 -5.97 0.49
CA LEU A 83 5.72 -5.56 0.82
C LEU A 83 4.85 -5.49 -0.43
N GLN A 84 5.36 -4.91 -1.52
CA GLN A 84 4.67 -4.84 -2.80
C GLN A 84 4.31 -6.25 -3.31
N THR A 85 5.26 -7.18 -3.26
CA THR A 85 5.06 -8.58 -3.67
C THR A 85 3.97 -9.24 -2.85
N ARG A 86 3.99 -9.09 -1.53
CA ARG A 86 2.95 -9.67 -0.65
C ARG A 86 1.56 -9.10 -0.92
N ILE A 87 1.45 -7.78 -1.16
CA ILE A 87 0.17 -7.14 -1.52
C ILE A 87 -0.32 -7.64 -2.88
N TYR A 88 0.58 -7.78 -3.86
CA TYR A 88 0.24 -8.27 -5.19
C TYR A 88 -0.16 -9.76 -5.19
N GLU A 89 0.49 -10.61 -4.40
CA GLU A 89 0.07 -12.00 -4.22
C GLU A 89 -1.32 -12.09 -3.57
N HIS A 90 -1.63 -11.21 -2.61
CA HIS A 90 -2.98 -11.14 -2.03
C HIS A 90 -4.01 -10.65 -3.05
N PHE A 91 -3.66 -9.68 -3.89
CA PHE A 91 -4.47 -9.23 -5.03
C PHE A 91 -4.83 -10.39 -5.96
N GLU A 92 -3.83 -11.14 -6.44
CA GLU A 92 -4.01 -12.27 -7.36
C GLU A 92 -4.79 -13.43 -6.72
N SER A 93 -4.82 -13.53 -5.39
CA SER A 93 -5.57 -14.57 -4.69
C SER A 93 -7.10 -14.46 -4.85
N GLY A 94 -7.62 -13.27 -5.16
CA GLY A 94 -9.07 -13.04 -5.34
C GLY A 94 -9.95 -13.29 -4.11
N LYS A 95 -9.35 -13.39 -2.91
CA LYS A 95 -10.09 -13.55 -1.65
C LYS A 95 -10.95 -12.33 -1.34
N GLN A 96 -11.92 -12.48 -0.44
CA GLN A 96 -12.81 -11.36 -0.06
C GLN A 96 -12.06 -10.15 0.52
N ALA A 97 -10.94 -10.38 1.23
CA ALA A 97 -10.11 -9.32 1.78
C ALA A 97 -8.99 -8.88 0.83
N ALA A 98 -8.93 -9.42 -0.38
CA ALA A 98 -7.91 -9.04 -1.35
C ALA A 98 -8.06 -7.56 -1.72
N PRO A 99 -6.94 -6.84 -1.91
CA PRO A 99 -6.98 -5.48 -2.45
C PRO A 99 -7.73 -5.43 -3.78
N LEU A 100 -8.37 -4.30 -4.08
CA LEU A 100 -9.04 -4.11 -5.38
C LEU A 100 -8.07 -3.72 -6.50
N GLU A 101 -6.94 -3.09 -6.14
CA GLU A 101 -5.85 -2.69 -7.04
C GLU A 101 -4.52 -2.87 -6.33
N ALA A 102 -3.50 -3.35 -7.03
CA ALA A 102 -2.14 -3.40 -6.53
C ALA A 102 -1.16 -3.17 -7.69
N ASP A 103 -0.18 -2.28 -7.49
CA ASP A 103 0.94 -2.17 -8.41
C ASP A 103 1.74 -3.48 -8.41
N LYS A 104 2.13 -3.95 -9.60
CA LYS A 104 2.93 -5.17 -9.77
C LYS A 104 4.32 -5.00 -9.17
N PRO A 105 4.98 -6.06 -8.68
CA PRO A 105 6.35 -5.99 -8.19
C PRO A 105 7.31 -5.36 -9.20
N GLY A 106 7.97 -4.27 -8.79
CA GLY A 106 8.88 -3.50 -9.63
C GLY A 106 8.21 -2.46 -10.54
N GLU A 107 6.89 -2.35 -10.54
CA GLU A 107 6.14 -1.28 -11.20
C GLU A 107 5.64 -0.25 -10.18
N SER A 108 5.36 0.98 -10.64
CA SER A 108 4.74 2.01 -9.80
C SER A 108 3.80 2.86 -10.63
N SER A 109 2.54 2.96 -10.21
CA SER A 109 1.56 3.84 -10.87
C SER A 109 1.76 5.32 -10.53
N GLY A 110 2.72 5.66 -9.66
CA GLY A 110 3.07 7.03 -9.31
C GLY A 110 4.46 7.49 -9.69
N GLU A 111 5.25 6.66 -10.40
CA GLU A 111 6.54 7.03 -10.98
C GLU A 111 6.53 6.71 -12.47
N PHE A 112 7.03 7.63 -13.29
CA PHE A 112 7.23 7.36 -14.71
C PHE A 112 8.65 6.80 -14.88
N VAL A 113 8.77 5.55 -15.31
CA VAL A 113 10.05 5.03 -15.78
C VAL A 113 10.38 5.73 -17.10
N PHE A 114 11.33 6.66 -17.06
CA PHE A 114 11.82 7.34 -18.25
C PHE A 114 12.72 6.34 -19.00
N LEU A 115 12.15 5.58 -19.93
CA LEU A 115 12.93 4.82 -20.91
C LEU A 115 13.66 5.83 -21.82
N CYS A 116 14.89 6.19 -21.45
CA CYS A 116 15.75 7.02 -22.27
C CYS A 116 16.32 6.17 -23.42
N PHE A 117 15.46 5.78 -24.36
CA PHE A 117 15.91 5.38 -25.69
C PHE A 117 16.06 6.66 -26.49
N TRP A 118 17.26 6.89 -27.03
CA TRP A 118 17.55 7.98 -27.96
C TRP A 118 16.39 8.16 -28.97
N GLY A 119 15.65 9.26 -28.83
CA GLY A 119 14.91 9.88 -29.93
C GLY A 119 13.56 9.30 -30.35
N THR A 120 12.85 8.47 -29.56
CA THR A 120 11.44 8.16 -29.90
C THR A 120 10.58 7.91 -28.67
N PHE A 121 9.52 8.71 -28.53
CA PHE A 121 8.50 8.54 -27.50
C PHE A 121 7.67 7.28 -27.77
N LEU A 122 7.86 6.23 -26.97
CA LEU A 122 6.88 5.15 -26.86
C LEU A 122 6.23 5.21 -25.48
N LYS A 123 4.93 5.51 -25.43
CA LYS A 123 4.11 5.23 -24.25
C LYS A 123 3.88 3.71 -24.22
N SER A 124 4.80 2.96 -23.66
CA SER A 124 4.51 1.60 -23.22
C SER A 124 4.66 1.55 -21.71
N GLY A 125 3.52 1.37 -21.03
CA GLY A 125 3.52 0.73 -19.73
C GLY A 125 4.15 -0.65 -19.87
N VAL A 126 4.70 -1.16 -18.77
CA VAL A 126 5.62 -2.30 -18.68
C VAL A 126 7.05 -1.98 -19.16
N GLY A 127 7.95 -1.73 -18.21
CA GLY A 127 9.37 -1.58 -18.51
C GLY A 127 10.21 -1.40 -17.25
N PHE A 128 11.00 -2.43 -16.91
CA PHE A 128 12.14 -2.28 -16.01
C PHE A 128 13.14 -1.28 -16.63
N ALA A 129 13.57 -0.26 -15.89
CA ALA A 129 14.72 0.53 -16.30
C ALA A 129 15.97 -0.32 -16.12
N VAL A 130 16.64 -0.62 -17.23
CA VAL A 130 18.00 -1.14 -17.24
C VAL A 130 18.93 0.06 -17.38
N LEU A 131 19.53 0.48 -16.26
CA LEU A 131 20.64 1.43 -16.31
C LEU A 131 21.92 0.65 -16.57
N THR A 132 22.55 0.90 -17.71
CA THR A 132 23.92 0.44 -17.97
C THR A 132 24.87 1.52 -17.48
N ASP A 133 25.64 1.24 -16.44
CA ASP A 133 26.63 2.16 -15.84
C ASP A 133 27.91 2.34 -16.69
N GLY A 134 27.86 2.03 -17.99
CA GLY A 134 29.03 2.03 -18.87
C GLY A 134 30.04 0.91 -18.58
N THR A 135 29.83 0.08 -17.55
CA THR A 135 30.67 -1.09 -17.24
C THR A 135 30.08 -2.41 -17.75
N GLY A 136 28.86 -2.37 -18.28
CA GLY A 136 28.11 -3.55 -18.72
C GLY A 136 27.37 -4.26 -17.58
N ALA A 137 27.40 -3.71 -16.35
CA ALA A 137 26.54 -4.16 -15.27
C ALA A 137 25.12 -3.62 -15.50
N VAL A 138 24.14 -4.53 -15.56
CA VAL A 138 22.72 -4.20 -15.62
C VAL A 138 22.22 -4.11 -14.18
N GLY A 139 22.02 -2.89 -13.68
CA GLY A 139 21.30 -2.65 -12.44
C GLY A 139 19.80 -2.61 -12.71
N VAL A 140 19.00 -3.37 -11.96
CA VAL A 140 17.55 -3.19 -11.94
C VAL A 140 17.24 -2.08 -10.94
N GLU A 141 16.73 -0.95 -11.43
CA GLU A 141 16.25 0.12 -10.57
C GLU A 141 14.79 -0.16 -10.18
N TYR A 142 14.55 -0.35 -8.88
CA TYR A 142 13.20 -0.54 -8.32
C TYR A 142 12.57 0.81 -7.97
N PRO A 143 11.24 0.94 -8.07
CA PRO A 143 10.55 2.19 -7.74
C PRO A 143 10.73 2.56 -6.27
N SER A 144 10.72 3.86 -5.97
CA SER A 144 10.88 4.37 -4.59
C SER A 144 9.56 4.45 -3.82
N ARG A 145 8.44 4.19 -4.52
CA ARG A 145 7.10 4.12 -3.97
C ARG A 145 6.17 3.29 -4.83
N PHE A 146 5.07 2.79 -4.26
CA PHE A 146 4.00 2.15 -5.02
C PHE A 146 2.63 2.40 -4.36
N PHE A 147 1.57 2.06 -5.09
CA PHE A 147 0.19 2.19 -4.63
C PHE A 147 -0.55 0.87 -4.60
N ALA A 148 -1.53 0.79 -3.71
CA ALA A 148 -2.56 -0.22 -3.72
C ALA A 148 -3.91 0.41 -3.31
N ARG A 149 -5.00 -0.30 -3.58
CA ARG A 149 -6.29 -0.06 -2.96
C ARG A 149 -6.68 -1.25 -2.12
N ASP A 150 -7.05 -1.01 -0.87
CA ASP A 150 -7.58 -2.09 -0.03
C ASP A 150 -8.87 -2.68 -0.62
N TYR A 151 -9.39 -3.72 0.04
CA TYR A 151 -10.63 -4.40 -0.36
C TYR A 151 -11.88 -3.49 -0.39
N ALA A 152 -11.79 -2.29 0.19
CA ALA A 152 -12.84 -1.28 0.23
C ALA A 152 -12.56 -0.08 -0.71
N GLY A 153 -11.51 -0.14 -1.53
CA GLY A 153 -11.16 0.90 -2.51
C GLY A 153 -10.36 2.07 -1.94
N ASN A 154 -9.95 2.03 -0.67
CA ASN A 154 -9.12 3.06 -0.06
C ASN A 154 -7.73 3.02 -0.67
N ARG A 155 -7.28 4.14 -1.23
CA ARG A 155 -5.93 4.25 -1.76
C ARG A 155 -4.93 4.27 -0.60
N LEU A 156 -3.86 3.52 -0.74
CA LEU A 156 -2.72 3.46 0.17
C LEU A 156 -1.45 3.72 -0.64
N GLU A 157 -0.54 4.55 -0.11
CA GLU A 157 0.79 4.78 -0.68
C GLU A 157 1.86 4.19 0.26
N PHE A 158 2.90 3.61 -0.30
CA PHE A 158 4.07 3.11 0.42
C PHE A 158 5.32 3.72 -0.21
N SER A 159 6.18 4.34 0.58
CA SER A 159 7.40 5.00 0.09
C SER A 159 8.58 4.81 1.04
N LEU A 160 9.80 5.04 0.55
CA LEU A 160 11.02 5.09 1.38
C LEU A 160 11.07 6.31 2.33
#